data_AF-A0A3Q9IGM4-F1
#
_entry.id   AF-A0A3Q9IGM4-F1
#
_cell.length_a   1.000
_cell.length_b   1.000
_cell.length_c   1.000
_cell.angle_alpha   90.00
_cell.angle_beta   90.00
_cell.angle_gamma   90.00
#
_symmetry.space_group_name_H-M   'P 1'
#
loop_
_entity.id
_entity.type
_entity.pdbx_description
1 polymer ?
#
loop_
_entity_poly.entity_id
_entity_poly.type
_entity_poly.pdbx_seq_one_letter_code
_entity_poly.pdbx_strand_id
1 'polypeptide(L)' 'MRTQAPTDRPDKNALDEAVAWLRVLWTVPVSNEDLAGFFRWSQQKPAARAVYDDLSRRVHAALMAEPPL' A
#
# COMPACT_ATOMS: atom_id res chain seq x y z
N MET A 1 19.34 -17.19 -3.62
CA MET A 1 19.17 -15.76 -3.95
C MET A 1 18.37 -15.68 -5.25
N ARG A 2 17.11 -15.23 -5.21
CA ARG A 2 16.36 -14.92 -6.44
C ARG A 2 16.68 -13.48 -6.80
N THR A 3 17.52 -13.31 -7.81
CA THR A 3 17.76 -12.02 -8.47
C THR A 3 16.43 -11.56 -9.07
N GLN A 4 15.76 -10.60 -8.43
CA GLN A 4 14.65 -9.88 -9.04
C GLN A 4 15.21 -9.04 -10.20
N ALA A 5 15.08 -9.57 -11.42
CA ALA A 5 15.15 -8.79 -12.64
C ALA A 5 13.75 -8.25 -12.98
N PRO A 6 13.66 -7.30 -13.91
CA PRO A 6 13.80 -5.86 -13.67
C PRO A 6 12.64 -5.30 -12.86
N THR A 7 12.81 -4.07 -12.38
CA THR A 7 11.78 -3.17 -11.86
C THR A 7 10.64 -3.00 -12.88
N ASP A 8 9.73 -3.98 -12.98
CA ASP A 8 8.43 -3.75 -13.59
C ASP A 8 7.72 -2.76 -12.69
N ARG A 9 7.91 -1.49 -13.02
CA ARG A 9 7.25 -0.38 -12.36
C ARG A 9 5.76 -0.72 -12.44
N PRO A 10 5.05 -0.83 -11.30
CA PRO A 10 3.64 -1.15 -11.29
C PRO A 10 2.90 -0.23 -12.26
N ASP A 11 1.91 -0.77 -12.98
CA ASP A 11 1.10 0.08 -13.83
C ASP A 11 0.42 1.16 -12.98
N LYS A 12 0.12 2.30 -13.61
CA LYS A 12 -0.44 3.44 -12.90
C LYS A 12 -1.74 3.07 -12.15
N ASN A 13 -2.54 2.17 -12.72
CA ASN A 13 -3.79 1.75 -12.09
C ASN A 13 -3.55 0.95 -10.80
N ALA A 14 -2.58 0.03 -10.77
CA ALA A 14 -2.22 -0.66 -9.53
C ALA A 14 -1.71 0.29 -8.45
N LEU A 15 -0.96 1.34 -8.84
CA LEU A 15 -0.52 2.37 -7.91
C LEU A 15 -1.70 3.18 -7.37
N ASP A 16 -2.62 3.60 -8.24
CA ASP A 16 -3.78 4.40 -7.86
C ASP A 16 -4.74 3.59 -6.96
N GLU A 17 -4.95 2.30 -7.25
CA GLU A 17 -5.71 1.37 -6.40
C GLU A 17 -5.06 1.17 -5.03
N ALA A 18 -3.73 0.98 -4.97
CA ALA A 18 -3.01 0.84 -3.72
C ALA A 18 -3.11 2.10 -2.85
N VAL A 19 -3.00 3.30 -3.46
CA VAL A 19 -3.18 4.58 -2.76
C VAL A 19 -4.62 4.76 -2.26
N ALA A 20 -5.62 4.31 -3.01
CA ALA A 20 -7.01 4.34 -2.57
C ALA A 20 -7.22 3.49 -1.30
N TRP A 21 -6.66 2.28 -1.26
CA TRP A 21 -6.70 1.44 -0.06
C TRP A 21 -5.96 2.04 1.13
N LEU A 22 -4.82 2.72 0.90
CA LEU A 22 -4.14 3.50 1.93
C LEU A 22 -5.09 4.50 2.58
N ARG A 23 -5.82 5.30 1.78
CA ARG A 23 -6.75 6.31 2.31
C ARG A 23 -7.86 5.68 3.13
N VAL A 24 -8.47 4.61 2.65
CA VAL A 24 -9.55 3.90 3.36
C VAL A 24 -9.04 3.39 4.71
N LEU A 25 -7.92 2.67 4.72
CA LEU A 25 -7.39 2.02 5.93
C LEU A 25 -6.78 2.98 6.94
N TRP A 26 -6.44 4.21 6.54
CA TRP A 26 -6.01 5.26 7.46
C TRP A 26 -7.17 6.04 8.09
N THR A 27 -8.40 5.83 7.64
CA THR A 27 -9.59 6.47 8.22
C THR A 27 -9.87 5.87 9.60
N VAL A 28 -10.16 6.71 10.59
CA VAL A 28 -10.55 6.23 11.93
C VAL A 28 -12.01 6.65 12.19
N PRO A 29 -12.91 5.70 12.54
CA PRO A 29 -12.69 4.26 12.67
C PRO A 29 -12.65 3.53 11.31
N VAL A 30 -11.77 2.52 11.18
CA VAL A 30 -11.83 1.55 10.08
C VAL A 30 -12.95 0.54 10.36
N SER A 31 -13.78 0.26 9.37
CA SER A 31 -14.84 -0.74 9.50
C SER A 31 -14.34 -2.16 9.20
N ASN A 32 -15.03 -3.18 9.72
CA ASN A 32 -14.76 -4.57 9.35
C ASN A 32 -15.00 -4.85 7.85
N GLU A 33 -15.89 -4.08 7.21
CA GLU A 33 -16.16 -4.18 5.77
C GLU A 33 -14.96 -3.71 4.95
N ASP A 34 -14.31 -2.62 5.36
CA ASP A 34 -13.09 -2.10 4.71
C ASP A 34 -11.95 -3.12 4.81
N LEU A 35 -11.77 -3.74 5.99
CA LEU A 35 -10.77 -4.79 6.19
C LEU A 35 -11.04 -6.01 5.29
N ALA A 36 -12.29 -6.48 5.25
CA ALA A 36 -12.68 -7.61 4.41
C ALA A 36 -12.51 -7.30 2.90
N GLY A 37 -12.85 -6.09 2.48
CA GLY A 37 -12.65 -5.61 1.11
C GLY A 37 -11.16 -5.59 0.75
N PHE A 38 -10.31 -5.07 1.63
CA PHE A 38 -8.87 -5.05 1.45
C PHE A 38 -8.28 -6.46 1.35
N PHE A 39 -8.68 -7.38 2.22
CA PHE A 39 -8.21 -8.77 2.15
C PHE A 39 -8.58 -9.41 0.82
N ARG A 40 -9.83 -9.27 0.37
CA ARG A 40 -10.29 -9.81 -0.92
C ARG A 40 -9.52 -9.22 -2.09
N TRP A 41 -9.33 -7.91 -2.11
CA TRP A 41 -8.53 -7.23 -3.14
C TRP A 41 -7.08 -7.73 -3.15
N SER A 42 -6.45 -7.86 -1.97
CA SER A 42 -5.05 -8.26 -1.87
C SER A 42 -4.76 -9.67 -2.37
N GLN A 43 -5.73 -10.59 -2.26
CA GLN A 43 -5.64 -11.94 -2.81
C GLN A 43 -5.65 -11.94 -4.34
N GLN A 44 -6.38 -11.00 -4.96
CA GLN A 44 -6.50 -10.90 -6.42
C GLN A 44 -5.31 -10.17 -7.05
N LYS A 45 -4.63 -9.30 -6.29
CA LYS A 45 -3.59 -8.40 -6.81
C LYS A 45 -2.32 -8.39 -5.94
N PRO A 46 -1.55 -9.49 -5.90
CA PRO A 46 -0.36 -9.59 -5.04
C PRO A 46 0.74 -8.57 -5.37
N ALA A 47 0.91 -8.21 -6.65
CA ALA A 47 1.86 -7.18 -7.06
C ALA A 47 1.46 -5.78 -6.54
N ALA A 48 0.17 -5.42 -6.65
CA ALA A 48 -0.34 -4.15 -6.12
C ALA A 48 -0.30 -4.11 -4.57
N ARG A 49 -0.47 -5.28 -3.92
CA ARG A 49 -0.32 -5.40 -2.47
C ARG A 49 1.10 -5.07 -2.00
N ALA A 50 2.12 -5.59 -2.67
CA ALA A 50 3.51 -5.27 -2.33
C ALA A 50 3.81 -3.76 -2.44
N VAL A 51 3.18 -3.09 -3.41
CA VAL A 51 3.26 -1.63 -3.59
C VAL A 51 2.57 -0.88 -2.45
N TYR A 52 1.36 -1.31 -2.06
CA TYR A 52 0.67 -0.78 -0.89
C TYR A 52 1.54 -0.87 0.37
N ASP A 53 2.15 -2.03 0.64
CA ASP A 53 2.97 -2.25 1.83
C ASP A 53 4.21 -1.34 1.83
N ASP A 54 4.87 -1.16 0.67
CA ASP A 54 6.00 -0.23 0.54
C ASP A 54 5.58 1.23 0.71
N LEU A 55 4.48 1.67 0.08
CA LEU A 55 3.94 3.03 0.21
C LEU A 55 3.53 3.33 1.65
N SER A 56 2.82 2.40 2.30
CA SER A 56 2.39 2.53 3.70
C SER A 56 3.58 2.71 4.62
N ARG A 57 4.63 1.89 4.47
CA ARG A 57 5.87 2.01 5.23
C ARG A 57 6.55 3.37 5.02
N ARG A 58 6.65 3.85 3.77
CA ARG A 58 7.29 5.14 3.46
C ARG A 58 6.51 6.32 4.02
N VAL A 59 5.19 6.32 3.88
CA VAL A 59 4.31 7.34 4.45
C VAL A 59 4.44 7.35 5.98
N HIS A 60 4.39 6.19 6.63
CA HIS A 60 4.56 6.09 8.07
C HIS A 60 5.93 6.62 8.52
N ALA A 61 7.01 6.22 7.83
CA ALA A 61 8.35 6.73 8.12
C ALA A 61 8.46 8.26 7.95
N ALA A 62 7.83 8.82 6.91
CA ALA A 62 7.80 10.26 6.69
C ALA A 62 6.99 11.02 7.76
N LEU A 63 5.90 10.44 8.26
CA LEU A 63 5.09 11.02 9.34
C LEU A 63 5.78 10.95 10.70
N MET A 64 6.61 9.93 10.93
CA MET A 64 7.36 9.73 12.17
C MET A 64 8.76 10.38 12.14
N ALA A 65 9.18 10.91 11.00
CA ALA A 65 10.41 11.66 10.90
C ALA A 65 10.27 12.95 11.73
N GLU A 66 11.20 13.18 12.65
CA GLU A 66 11.28 14.46 13.35
C GLU A 66 11.52 15.57 12.32
N PRO A 67 10.81 16.71 12.42
CA PRO A 67 11.06 17.84 11.54
C PRO A 67 12.51 18.33 11.74
N PRO A 68 13.22 18.71 10.66
CA PRO A 68 14.59 19.19 10.78
C PRO A 68 14.62 20.45 11.65
N LEU A 69 15.56 20.49 12.61
CA LEU A 69 15.85 21.63 13.48
C LEU A 69 16.31 22.86 12.69
#